data_AF-H2ZJ81-F1
#
_entry.id   AF-H2ZJ81-F1
#
_cell.length_a   1.000
_cell.length_b   1.000
_cell.length_c   1.000
_cell.angle_alpha   90.00
_cell.angle_beta   90.00
_cell.angle_gamma   90.00
#
_symmetry.space_group_name_H-M   'P 1'
#
loop_
_entity.id
_entity.type
_entity.pdbx_description
1 polymer ?
#
loop_
_entity_poly.entity_id
_entity_poly.type
_entity_poly.pdbx_seq_one_letter_code
_entity_poly.pdbx_strand_id
1 'polypeptide(L)'
;MRKRKLLHSIVRLITGYACGLMLHYLVFSTKPKVCNEIRSDVLIRGGQRNEVERHSSTIPHHSNIYIGMMSAEKFLNNRVQRAVDTWLQKGGWKIEVFADATPDQLKVPVGLDFNIVTLRSVDDSAYPPQKKCFMMIRHMYDHHIYNYDWFMRLDDDVYVDFPRMEQLLNTINSSMPIFFGTPGFGMDPDDGIEDGMYYLMGGPGMIFSRGLLLQLRAHMSHCIQHMFSPHEDVEIGRCVWKHVKNAKIPIAWETIDFFYQQYDKTTGDVTNVDLSDT
;
A
#
# COMPACT_ATOMS: atom_id res chain seq x y z
N MET A 1 -53.74 -23.63 42.30
CA MET A 1 -53.19 -23.64 40.91
C MET A 1 -52.49 -22.34 40.48
N ARG A 2 -52.92 -21.14 40.92
CA ARG A 2 -52.37 -19.83 40.47
C ARG A 2 -50.89 -19.58 40.83
N LYS A 3 -50.45 -19.93 42.05
CA LYS A 3 -49.06 -19.72 42.52
C LYS A 3 -48.02 -20.52 41.74
N ARG A 4 -48.33 -21.77 41.34
CA ARG A 4 -47.42 -22.60 40.51
C ARG A 4 -47.25 -22.03 39.11
N LYS A 5 -48.30 -21.48 38.49
CA LYS A 5 -48.20 -20.86 37.16
C LYS A 5 -47.34 -19.58 37.21
N LEU A 6 -47.50 -18.76 38.23
CA LEU A 6 -46.68 -17.55 38.43
C LEU A 6 -45.20 -17.88 38.62
N LEU A 7 -44.90 -18.92 39.42
CA LEU A 7 -43.52 -19.37 39.63
C LEU A 7 -42.85 -19.84 38.32
N HIS A 8 -43.55 -20.58 37.48
CA HIS A 8 -43.02 -21.00 36.17
C HIS A 8 -42.77 -19.82 35.23
N SER A 9 -43.63 -18.80 35.25
CA SER A 9 -43.43 -17.59 34.45
C SER A 9 -42.20 -16.80 34.90
N ILE A 10 -41.96 -16.69 36.21
CA ILE A 10 -40.78 -16.00 36.76
C ILE A 10 -39.50 -16.75 36.40
N VAL A 11 -39.49 -18.07 36.54
CA VAL A 11 -38.31 -18.91 36.19
C VAL A 11 -37.94 -18.77 34.72
N ARG A 12 -38.93 -18.72 33.82
CA ARG A 12 -38.70 -18.51 32.37
C ARG A 12 -38.14 -17.13 32.04
N LEU A 13 -38.58 -16.10 32.76
CA LEU A 13 -38.09 -14.73 32.56
C LEU A 13 -36.61 -14.62 32.97
N ILE A 14 -36.25 -15.25 34.10
CA ILE A 14 -34.88 -15.25 34.63
C ILE A 14 -33.94 -16.03 33.71
N THR A 15 -34.35 -17.21 33.25
CA THR A 15 -33.53 -17.99 32.30
C THR A 15 -33.37 -17.27 30.96
N GLY A 16 -34.42 -16.63 30.44
CA GLY A 16 -34.34 -15.82 29.23
C GLY A 16 -33.35 -14.66 29.36
N TYR A 17 -33.41 -13.92 30.47
CA TYR A 17 -32.50 -12.80 30.73
C TYR A 17 -31.05 -13.26 30.90
N ALA A 18 -30.81 -14.36 31.62
CA ALA A 18 -29.48 -14.93 31.80
C ALA A 18 -28.86 -15.42 30.47
N CYS A 19 -29.65 -16.11 29.63
CA CYS A 19 -29.19 -16.51 28.29
C CYS A 19 -28.92 -15.31 27.39
N GLY A 20 -29.75 -14.28 27.46
CA GLY A 20 -29.55 -13.02 26.71
C GLY A 20 -28.25 -12.32 27.11
N LEU A 21 -27.97 -12.22 28.41
CA LEU A 21 -26.71 -11.66 28.90
C LEU A 21 -25.49 -12.50 28.50
N MET A 22 -25.59 -13.83 28.56
CA MET A 22 -24.52 -14.73 28.10
C MET A 22 -24.26 -14.58 26.60
N LEU A 23 -25.31 -14.51 25.78
CA LEU A 23 -25.16 -14.34 24.33
C LEU A 23 -24.57 -12.96 23.99
N HIS A 24 -25.01 -11.91 24.68
CA HIS A 24 -24.45 -10.57 24.55
C HIS A 24 -22.99 -10.53 25.02
N TYR A 25 -22.63 -11.25 26.09
CA TYR A 25 -21.25 -11.35 26.53
C TYR A 25 -20.40 -12.11 25.50
N LEU A 26 -20.89 -13.22 24.93
CA LEU A 26 -20.15 -13.98 23.91
C LEU A 26 -19.97 -13.20 22.60
N VAL A 27 -21.00 -12.47 22.14
CA VAL A 27 -20.93 -11.67 20.89
C VAL A 27 -20.06 -10.43 21.07
N PHE A 28 -20.09 -9.77 22.23
CA PHE A 28 -19.40 -8.50 22.45
C PHE A 28 -18.09 -8.61 23.26
N SER A 29 -17.80 -9.75 23.89
CA SER A 29 -16.52 -10.00 24.59
C SER A 29 -15.44 -10.57 23.69
N THR A 30 -15.75 -10.97 22.45
CA THR A 30 -14.73 -11.11 21.42
C THR A 30 -14.31 -9.71 20.98
N LYS A 31 -13.47 -9.06 21.78
CA LYS A 31 -12.64 -7.97 21.25
C LYS A 31 -11.95 -8.56 20.02
N PRO A 32 -12.03 -7.92 18.83
CA PRO A 32 -11.21 -8.36 17.72
C PRO A 32 -9.79 -8.43 18.24
N LYS A 33 -9.15 -9.59 18.09
CA LYS A 33 -7.71 -9.72 18.27
C LYS A 33 -7.09 -8.82 17.21
N VAL A 34 -6.94 -7.53 17.52
CA VAL A 34 -6.02 -6.66 16.81
C VAL A 34 -4.68 -7.35 16.98
N CYS A 35 -4.14 -7.89 15.88
CA CYS A 35 -2.87 -8.61 15.85
C CYS A 35 -1.74 -7.71 16.37
N ASN A 36 -1.47 -7.79 17.67
CA ASN A 36 -0.30 -7.17 18.29
C ASN A 36 1.02 -7.88 17.92
N GLU A 37 0.98 -8.98 17.14
CA GLU A 37 2.18 -9.73 16.74
C GLU A 37 3.05 -9.03 15.68
N ILE A 38 2.54 -8.01 14.98
CA ILE A 38 3.18 -7.50 13.74
C ILE A 38 4.28 -6.46 14.01
N ARG A 39 4.30 -5.82 15.19
CA ARG A 39 5.31 -4.79 15.51
C ARG A 39 6.75 -5.36 15.55
N SER A 40 6.90 -6.68 15.66
CA SER A 40 8.17 -7.42 15.67
C SER A 40 8.73 -7.74 14.28
N ASP A 41 7.94 -7.62 13.22
CA ASP A 41 8.29 -8.11 11.87
C ASP A 41 8.88 -7.03 10.96
N VAL A 42 8.99 -5.80 11.45
CA VAL A 42 9.48 -4.66 10.67
C VAL A 42 10.74 -4.09 11.30
N LEU A 43 11.79 -3.94 10.49
CA LEU A 43 12.99 -3.20 10.87
C LEU A 43 13.02 -1.89 10.05
N ILE A 44 13.18 -0.76 10.73
CA ILE A 44 13.26 0.56 10.10
C ILE A 44 14.66 1.13 10.36
N ARG A 45 15.39 1.53 9.32
CA ARG A 45 16.66 2.26 9.43
C ARG A 45 16.56 3.61 8.74
N GLY A 46 16.70 4.68 9.52
CA GLY A 46 16.67 6.05 8.99
C GLY A 46 17.99 6.43 8.31
N GLY A 47 17.88 7.20 7.22
CA GLY A 47 19.02 7.86 6.59
C GLY A 47 19.64 8.94 7.48
N GLN A 48 20.96 9.13 7.39
CA GLN A 48 21.66 10.22 8.09
C GLN A 48 21.67 11.47 7.22
N ARG A 49 21.01 12.53 7.70
CA ARG A 49 21.05 13.86 7.09
C ARG A 49 22.43 14.47 7.34
N ASN A 50 23.20 14.75 6.30
CA ASN A 50 24.28 15.72 6.41
C ASN A 50 23.65 17.11 6.50
N GLU A 51 24.01 17.85 7.54
CA GLU A 51 23.54 19.21 7.80
C GLU A 51 24.11 20.15 6.73
N VAL A 52 23.42 20.28 5.60
CA VAL A 52 23.69 21.33 4.61
C VAL A 52 22.93 22.57 5.07
N GLU A 53 23.65 23.67 5.33
CA GLU A 53 23.12 24.97 5.73
C GLU A 53 21.96 25.39 4.81
N ARG A 54 20.73 25.32 5.33
CA ARG A 54 19.52 25.73 4.63
C ARG A 54 19.29 27.22 4.86
N HIS A 55 19.85 28.06 4.01
CA HIS A 55 19.40 29.45 3.86
C HIS A 55 18.12 29.46 3.00
N SER A 56 16.96 29.53 3.65
CA SER A 56 15.78 30.31 3.24
C SER A 56 14.52 29.79 3.98
N SER A 57 13.89 30.70 4.71
CA SER A 57 12.66 30.53 5.47
C SER A 57 11.45 30.41 4.53
N THR A 58 11.03 29.19 4.25
CA THR A 58 9.65 28.85 3.87
C THR A 58 9.23 27.63 4.69
N ILE A 59 8.04 27.68 5.29
CA ILE A 59 7.48 26.54 6.04
C ILE A 59 7.45 25.36 5.06
N PRO A 60 8.04 24.19 5.38
CA PRO A 60 8.05 23.07 4.45
C PRO A 60 6.61 22.68 4.12
N HIS A 61 6.24 22.73 2.85
CA HIS A 61 4.98 22.16 2.37
C HIS A 61 5.02 20.65 2.68
N HIS A 62 4.23 20.21 3.66
CA HIS A 62 4.11 18.79 4.00
C HIS A 62 3.14 18.17 2.99
N SER A 63 3.65 17.33 2.10
CA SER A 63 2.79 16.64 1.13
C SER A 63 1.84 15.66 1.83
N ASN A 64 0.62 15.53 1.32
CA ASN A 64 -0.38 14.57 1.83
C ASN A 64 -0.21 13.16 1.23
N ILE A 65 0.92 12.91 0.57
CA ILE A 65 1.23 11.66 -0.13
C ILE A 65 2.32 10.89 0.62
N TYR A 66 2.03 9.63 0.91
CA TYR A 66 2.99 8.64 1.37
C TYR A 66 3.44 7.76 0.20
N ILE A 67 4.76 7.56 0.06
CA ILE A 67 5.35 6.76 -1.02
C ILE A 67 6.11 5.58 -0.42
N GLY A 68 5.72 4.37 -0.82
CA GLY A 68 6.49 3.15 -0.60
C GLY A 68 7.10 2.68 -1.91
N MET A 69 8.42 2.76 -1.99
CA MET A 69 9.20 2.28 -3.12
C MET A 69 9.63 0.85 -2.85
N MET A 70 9.21 -0.07 -3.71
CA MET A 70 9.63 -1.47 -3.67
C MET A 70 10.97 -1.60 -4.40
N SER A 71 12.00 -2.09 -3.70
CA SER A 71 13.34 -2.28 -4.27
C SER A 71 13.95 -3.59 -3.76
N ALA A 72 15.25 -3.80 -3.90
CA ALA A 72 15.99 -4.87 -3.23
C ALA A 72 17.35 -4.36 -2.76
N GLU A 73 18.00 -5.05 -1.81
CA GLU A 73 19.31 -4.62 -1.27
C GLU A 73 20.33 -4.30 -2.38
N LYS A 74 20.41 -5.15 -3.40
CA LYS A 74 21.31 -4.98 -4.57
C LYS A 74 21.02 -3.72 -5.40
N PHE A 75 19.84 -3.13 -5.29
CA PHE A 75 19.40 -1.97 -6.06
C PHE A 75 19.46 -0.64 -5.31
N LEU A 76 19.77 -0.67 -4.02
CA LEU A 76 19.81 0.54 -3.18
C LEU A 76 20.89 1.54 -3.64
N ASN A 77 22.08 1.05 -4.00
CA ASN A 77 23.21 1.89 -4.42
C ASN A 77 23.19 2.28 -5.90
N ASN A 78 22.16 1.87 -6.67
CA ASN A 78 22.05 2.24 -8.09
C ASN A 78 20.68 2.83 -8.44
N ARG A 79 19.62 2.05 -8.52
CA ARG A 79 18.28 2.45 -8.96
C ARG A 79 17.66 3.44 -7.98
N VAL A 80 17.66 3.08 -6.70
CA VAL A 80 17.18 3.96 -5.64
C VAL A 80 18.02 5.23 -5.57
N GLN A 81 19.35 5.12 -5.63
CA GLN A 81 20.22 6.30 -5.66
C GLN A 81 19.94 7.22 -6.86
N ARG A 82 19.64 6.67 -8.03
CA ARG A 82 19.26 7.48 -9.21
C ARG A 82 17.93 8.20 -9.01
N ALA A 83 16.95 7.55 -8.41
CA ALA A 83 15.70 8.23 -8.06
C ALA A 83 15.96 9.39 -7.09
N VAL A 84 16.81 9.19 -6.07
CA VAL A 84 17.26 10.21 -5.10
C VAL A 84 17.89 11.41 -5.80
N ASP A 85 18.87 11.16 -6.67
CA ASP A 85 19.64 12.19 -7.36
C ASP A 85 18.79 13.00 -8.36
N THR A 86 17.60 12.52 -8.73
CA THR A 86 16.77 13.11 -9.78
C THR A 86 15.47 13.70 -9.28
N TRP A 87 14.45 12.86 -9.01
CA TRP A 87 13.08 13.30 -8.75
C TRP A 87 12.67 13.17 -7.28
N LEU A 88 13.25 12.21 -6.56
CA LEU A 88 12.75 11.76 -5.27
C LEU A 88 12.96 12.77 -4.12
N GLN A 89 13.98 13.64 -4.18
CA GLN A 89 14.24 14.64 -3.13
C GLN A 89 13.44 15.96 -3.26
N LYS A 90 12.66 16.15 -4.33
CA LYS A 90 12.26 17.50 -4.77
C LYS A 90 10.98 18.10 -4.17
N GLY A 91 10.23 17.45 -3.26
CA GLY A 91 8.94 18.04 -2.86
C GLY A 91 8.26 17.60 -1.56
N GLY A 92 9.03 17.31 -0.51
CA GLY A 92 8.46 17.29 0.86
C GLY A 92 7.46 16.17 1.16
N TRP A 93 7.41 15.15 0.30
CA TRP A 93 6.67 13.90 0.51
C TRP A 93 7.44 12.92 1.37
N LYS A 94 6.69 12.03 2.04
CA LYS A 94 7.25 10.96 2.85
C LYS A 94 7.52 9.75 1.98
N ILE A 95 8.78 9.30 1.98
CA ILE A 95 9.20 8.09 1.28
C ILE A 95 9.71 7.08 2.30
N GLU A 96 9.41 5.81 2.05
CA GLU A 96 10.12 4.68 2.65
C GLU A 96 10.44 3.66 1.56
N VAL A 97 11.68 3.14 1.56
CA VAL A 97 12.15 2.14 0.59
C VAL A 97 12.08 0.77 1.23
N PHE A 98 11.39 -0.17 0.59
CA PHE A 98 11.17 -1.52 1.07
C PHE A 98 12.18 -2.47 0.44
N ALA A 99 13.14 -2.92 1.23
CA ALA A 99 14.20 -3.85 0.83
C ALA A 99 14.55 -4.78 2.00
N ASP A 100 14.77 -6.05 1.70
CA ASP A 100 15.35 -7.03 2.62
C ASP A 100 16.86 -6.79 2.69
N ALA A 101 17.24 -5.84 3.54
CA ALA A 101 18.61 -5.39 3.66
C ALA A 101 19.10 -5.65 5.07
N THR A 102 20.16 -6.43 5.20
CA THR A 102 20.70 -6.76 6.52
C THR A 102 21.35 -5.51 7.14
N PRO A 103 21.16 -5.24 8.44
CA PRO A 103 21.70 -4.05 9.11
C PRO A 103 23.21 -3.85 8.90
N ASP A 104 23.97 -4.94 8.80
CA ASP A 104 25.43 -4.89 8.77
C ASP A 104 26.01 -4.64 7.36
N GLN A 105 25.20 -4.83 6.30
CA GLN A 105 25.64 -4.66 4.90
C GLN A 105 25.04 -3.41 4.23
N LEU A 106 24.06 -2.77 4.88
CA LEU A 106 23.37 -1.61 4.34
C LEU A 106 24.26 -0.35 4.34
N LYS A 107 24.95 -0.12 3.22
CA LYS A 107 25.45 1.20 2.85
C LYS A 107 24.25 2.03 2.47
N VAL A 108 23.70 2.78 3.41
CA VAL A 108 22.69 3.80 3.12
C VAL A 108 23.36 4.87 2.26
N PRO A 109 22.89 5.12 1.03
CA PRO A 109 23.50 6.16 0.22
C PRO A 109 23.55 7.54 0.91
N VAL A 110 24.60 8.30 0.58
CA VAL A 110 24.87 9.61 1.18
C VAL A 110 23.79 10.61 0.76
N GLY A 111 23.23 11.37 1.71
CA GLY A 111 22.21 12.38 1.43
C GLY A 111 20.78 11.86 1.47
N LEU A 112 20.56 10.61 1.87
CA LEU A 112 19.23 10.04 2.05
C LEU A 112 18.49 10.58 3.28
N ASP A 113 17.30 11.14 3.05
CA ASP A 113 16.35 11.58 4.07
C ASP A 113 15.08 10.70 4.10
N PHE A 114 15.23 9.41 3.84
CA PHE A 114 14.14 8.44 3.98
C PHE A 114 14.56 7.16 4.71
N ASN A 115 13.55 6.43 5.16
CA ASN A 115 13.73 5.19 5.88
C ASN A 115 13.85 4.02 4.90
N ILE A 116 14.76 3.08 5.19
CA ILE A 116 14.73 1.74 4.60
C ILE A 116 13.96 0.83 5.56
N VAL A 117 12.95 0.16 5.03
CA VAL A 117 12.03 -0.70 5.76
C VAL A 117 12.23 -2.15 5.30
N THR A 118 12.67 -2.99 6.22
CA THR A 118 12.83 -4.43 6.00
C THR A 118 11.67 -5.18 6.63
N LEU A 119 10.97 -5.94 5.79
CA LEU A 119 9.84 -6.80 6.17
C LEU A 119 10.39 -8.20 6.46
N ARG A 120 10.68 -8.53 7.71
CA ARG A 120 11.46 -9.72 8.12
C ARG A 120 10.90 -11.08 7.65
N SER A 121 9.61 -11.13 7.32
CA SER A 121 8.93 -12.34 6.82
C SER A 121 8.80 -12.40 5.29
N VAL A 122 9.49 -11.50 4.58
CA VAL A 122 9.46 -11.34 3.12
C VAL A 122 10.89 -11.33 2.60
N ASP A 123 11.19 -12.27 1.72
CA ASP A 123 12.49 -12.42 1.05
C ASP A 123 12.45 -11.72 -0.32
N ASP A 124 13.46 -10.91 -0.62
CA ASP A 124 13.60 -10.18 -1.90
C ASP A 124 13.95 -11.08 -3.08
N SER A 125 14.43 -12.30 -2.82
CA SER A 125 14.72 -13.30 -3.85
C SER A 125 13.50 -14.15 -4.24
N ALA A 126 12.42 -14.09 -3.45
CA ALA A 126 11.19 -14.79 -3.76
C ALA A 126 10.48 -14.09 -4.93
N TYR A 127 10.46 -14.76 -6.08
CA TYR A 127 9.66 -14.36 -7.23
C TYR A 127 8.44 -15.28 -7.35
N PRO A 128 7.24 -14.72 -7.52
CA PRO A 128 6.93 -13.30 -7.73
C PRO A 128 6.81 -12.49 -6.42
N PRO A 129 6.89 -11.14 -6.47
CA PRO A 129 6.99 -10.32 -5.27
C PRO A 129 5.62 -9.94 -4.68
N GLN A 130 4.56 -10.72 -4.91
CA GLN A 130 3.20 -10.32 -4.51
C GLN A 130 3.09 -10.17 -3.00
N LYS A 131 3.69 -11.10 -2.25
CA LYS A 131 3.71 -11.03 -0.78
C LYS A 131 4.37 -9.74 -0.30
N LYS A 132 5.45 -9.31 -0.95
CA LYS A 132 6.14 -8.05 -0.65
C LYS A 132 5.23 -6.85 -0.90
N CYS A 133 4.59 -6.79 -2.05
CA CYS A 133 3.68 -5.71 -2.42
C CYS A 133 2.54 -5.55 -1.40
N PHE A 134 1.85 -6.65 -1.05
CA PHE A 134 0.79 -6.61 -0.03
C PHE A 134 1.30 -6.22 1.36
N MET A 135 2.45 -6.77 1.79
CA MET A 135 3.01 -6.47 3.10
C MET A 135 3.47 -5.01 3.20
N MET A 136 3.98 -4.45 2.11
CA MET A 136 4.29 -3.03 2.01
C MET A 136 3.03 -2.17 2.14
N ILE A 137 1.96 -2.45 1.38
CA ILE A 137 0.70 -1.70 1.48
C ILE A 137 0.08 -1.84 2.88
N ARG A 138 0.17 -3.02 3.50
CA ARG A 138 -0.22 -3.25 4.89
C ARG A 138 0.61 -2.39 5.85
N HIS A 139 1.92 -2.29 5.65
CA HIS A 139 2.79 -1.44 6.46
C HIS A 139 2.36 0.03 6.37
N MET A 140 2.10 0.54 5.15
CA MET A 140 1.60 1.90 4.93
C MET A 140 0.34 2.17 5.75
N TYR A 141 -0.60 1.22 5.72
CA TYR A 141 -1.81 1.32 6.50
C TYR A 141 -1.51 1.33 8.01
N ASP A 142 -0.80 0.32 8.50
CA ASP A 142 -0.64 0.08 9.94
C ASP A 142 0.12 1.22 10.64
N HIS A 143 0.98 1.95 9.92
CA HIS A 143 1.84 3.01 10.48
C HIS A 143 1.42 4.42 10.10
N HIS A 144 0.80 4.62 8.93
CA HIS A 144 0.69 5.95 8.31
C HIS A 144 -0.74 6.31 7.85
N ILE A 145 -1.74 5.43 8.03
CA ILE A 145 -3.10 5.65 7.51
C ILE A 145 -3.76 6.97 7.95
N TYR A 146 -3.43 7.47 9.14
CA TYR A 146 -3.99 8.71 9.69
C TYR A 146 -3.10 9.94 9.47
N ASN A 147 -1.91 9.76 8.87
CA ASN A 147 -0.94 10.82 8.65
C ASN A 147 -0.98 11.37 7.21
N TYR A 148 -1.53 10.60 6.27
CA TYR A 148 -1.57 10.92 4.85
C TYR A 148 -2.96 10.67 4.26
N ASP A 149 -3.24 11.35 3.14
CA ASP A 149 -4.48 11.18 2.37
C ASP A 149 -4.32 10.15 1.25
N TRP A 150 -3.10 10.05 0.71
CA TRP A 150 -2.78 9.23 -0.46
C TRP A 150 -1.57 8.35 -0.16
N PHE A 151 -1.61 7.13 -0.68
CA PHE A 151 -0.57 6.12 -0.49
C PHE A 151 -0.19 5.57 -1.85
N MET A 152 1.11 5.50 -2.11
CA MET A 152 1.61 5.19 -3.43
C MET A 152 2.60 4.03 -3.36
N ARG A 153 2.38 3.02 -4.18
CA ARG A 153 3.34 1.94 -4.46
C ARG A 153 4.08 2.28 -5.75
N LEU A 154 5.41 2.18 -5.72
CA LEU A 154 6.28 2.35 -6.89
C LEU A 154 7.34 1.27 -6.96
N ASP A 155 7.82 0.96 -8.17
CA ASP A 155 9.09 0.26 -8.36
C ASP A 155 10.28 1.24 -8.30
N ASP A 156 11.49 0.70 -8.25
CA ASP A 156 12.73 1.47 -8.15
C ASP A 156 13.29 1.97 -9.49
N ASP A 157 12.66 1.63 -10.60
CA ASP A 157 13.03 1.98 -11.97
C ASP A 157 12.01 2.89 -12.68
N VAL A 158 11.22 3.64 -11.89
CA VAL A 158 10.22 4.61 -12.39
C VAL A 158 10.69 6.06 -12.27
N TYR A 159 10.16 6.92 -13.15
CA TYR A 159 10.13 8.38 -12.97
C TYR A 159 8.68 8.87 -12.82
N VAL A 160 8.47 9.81 -11.90
CA VAL A 160 7.13 10.35 -11.60
C VAL A 160 7.17 11.86 -11.53
N ASP A 161 6.22 12.52 -12.22
CA ASP A 161 5.97 13.95 -12.08
C ASP A 161 5.09 14.23 -10.84
N PHE A 162 5.73 14.24 -9.67
CA PHE A 162 5.05 14.45 -8.39
C PHE A 162 4.28 15.77 -8.28
N PRO A 163 4.84 16.93 -8.66
CA PRO A 163 4.12 18.20 -8.57
C PRO A 163 2.79 18.18 -9.32
N ARG A 164 2.78 17.65 -10.54
CA ARG A 164 1.56 17.56 -11.35
C ARG A 164 0.57 16.55 -10.77
N MET A 165 1.08 15.41 -10.29
CA MET A 165 0.25 14.38 -9.63
C MET A 165 -0.37 14.92 -8.33
N GLU A 166 0.39 15.61 -7.47
CA GLU A 166 -0.10 16.19 -6.22
C GLU A 166 -1.19 17.23 -6.47
N GLN A 167 -1.02 18.07 -7.50
CA GLN A 167 -2.06 19.02 -7.92
C GLN A 167 -3.38 18.31 -8.25
N LEU A 168 -3.33 17.20 -9.00
CA LEU A 168 -4.53 16.41 -9.29
C LEU A 168 -5.14 15.83 -8.02
N LEU A 169 -4.33 15.12 -7.21
CA LEU A 169 -4.80 14.42 -6.01
C LEU A 169 -5.44 15.37 -4.99
N ASN A 170 -4.95 16.61 -4.90
CA ASN A 170 -5.53 17.65 -4.03
C ASN A 170 -6.93 18.11 -4.46
N THR A 171 -7.36 17.84 -5.70
CA THR A 171 -8.73 18.16 -6.15
C THR A 171 -9.76 17.08 -5.79
N ILE A 172 -9.31 15.95 -5.25
CA ILE A 172 -10.10 14.73 -5.12
C ILE A 172 -10.28 14.37 -3.65
N ASN A 173 -11.50 13.99 -3.26
CA ASN A 173 -11.78 13.58 -1.89
C ASN A 173 -11.18 12.20 -1.59
N SER A 174 -10.05 12.18 -0.88
CA SER A 174 -9.31 10.99 -0.43
C SER A 174 -10.08 10.07 0.52
N SER A 175 -11.22 10.51 1.06
CA SER A 175 -12.09 9.68 1.90
C SER A 175 -12.96 8.72 1.09
N MET A 176 -13.13 8.97 -0.21
CA MET A 176 -13.77 8.00 -1.13
C MET A 176 -12.79 6.87 -1.46
N PRO A 177 -13.26 5.62 -1.69
CA PRO A 177 -12.41 4.53 -2.13
C PRO A 177 -12.01 4.71 -3.60
N ILE A 178 -10.87 5.33 -3.83
CA ILE A 178 -10.32 5.59 -5.16
C ILE A 178 -8.99 4.86 -5.33
N PHE A 179 -8.80 4.28 -6.51
CA PHE A 179 -7.61 3.56 -6.94
C PHE A 179 -7.09 4.13 -8.28
N PHE A 180 -5.92 4.77 -8.29
CA PHE A 180 -5.30 5.36 -9.49
C PHE A 180 -4.05 4.60 -9.94
N GLY A 181 -3.78 4.67 -11.24
CA GLY A 181 -2.66 4.01 -11.89
C GLY A 181 -2.99 3.72 -13.35
N THR A 182 -2.04 3.13 -14.05
CA THR A 182 -2.23 2.75 -15.46
C THR A 182 -3.03 1.45 -15.54
N PRO A 183 -4.18 1.40 -16.24
CA PRO A 183 -4.97 0.18 -16.35
C PRO A 183 -4.20 -0.91 -17.13
N GLY A 184 -4.25 -2.13 -16.63
CA GLY A 184 -3.82 -3.33 -17.35
C GLY A 184 -5.02 -4.14 -17.83
N PHE A 185 -4.86 -4.85 -18.94
CA PHE A 185 -5.94 -5.61 -19.58
C PHE A 185 -5.67 -7.12 -19.66
N GLY A 186 -4.48 -7.57 -19.25
CA GLY A 186 -4.04 -8.93 -19.47
C GLY A 186 -3.69 -9.22 -20.93
N MET A 187 -2.83 -10.20 -21.12
CA MET A 187 -2.45 -10.70 -22.44
C MET A 187 -2.71 -12.21 -22.56
N ASP A 188 -2.69 -12.93 -21.44
CA ASP A 188 -2.87 -14.37 -21.36
C ASP A 188 -4.12 -14.71 -20.52
N PRO A 189 -4.97 -15.66 -20.96
CA PRO A 189 -6.03 -16.23 -20.12
C PRO A 189 -5.56 -16.70 -18.72
N ASP A 190 -4.30 -17.11 -18.58
CA ASP A 190 -3.70 -17.59 -17.33
C ASP A 190 -3.21 -16.45 -16.40
N ASP A 191 -3.35 -15.18 -16.80
CA ASP A 191 -2.96 -14.02 -16.00
C ASP A 191 -3.76 -13.90 -14.69
N GLY A 192 -4.88 -14.64 -14.56
CA GLY A 192 -5.73 -14.66 -13.38
C GLY A 192 -6.58 -13.42 -13.22
N ILE A 193 -6.97 -12.85 -14.37
CA ILE A 193 -7.87 -11.71 -14.51
C ILE A 193 -9.29 -12.25 -14.64
N GLU A 194 -10.18 -11.77 -13.76
CA GLU A 194 -11.58 -12.17 -13.75
C GLU A 194 -12.38 -11.37 -14.80
N ASP A 195 -13.46 -11.92 -15.33
CA ASP A 195 -14.31 -11.22 -16.31
C ASP A 195 -14.81 -9.88 -15.77
N GLY A 196 -14.54 -8.81 -16.53
CA GLY A 196 -14.91 -7.44 -16.17
C GLY A 196 -14.06 -6.81 -15.07
N MET A 197 -13.01 -7.50 -14.60
CA MET A 197 -12.06 -6.94 -13.63
C MET A 197 -11.10 -5.98 -14.33
N TYR A 198 -10.81 -4.86 -13.65
CA TYR A 198 -9.68 -4.00 -13.96
C TYR A 198 -8.61 -4.18 -12.89
N TYR A 199 -7.35 -4.16 -13.29
CA TYR A 199 -6.20 -4.00 -12.40
C TYR A 199 -5.38 -2.81 -12.87
N LEU A 200 -4.53 -2.31 -11.98
CA LEU A 200 -3.63 -1.21 -12.27
C LEU A 200 -2.23 -1.76 -12.26
N MET A 201 -1.49 -1.54 -13.35
CA MET A 201 -0.15 -2.09 -13.53
C MET A 201 0.77 -1.64 -12.41
N GLY A 202 1.56 -2.58 -11.90
CA GLY A 202 2.43 -2.34 -10.76
C GLY A 202 3.52 -1.33 -11.07
N GLY A 203 4.26 -1.59 -12.16
CA GLY A 203 5.44 -0.83 -12.59
C GLY A 203 5.26 0.68 -12.47
N PRO A 204 4.37 1.28 -13.30
CA PRO A 204 4.20 2.72 -13.38
C PRO A 204 3.86 3.32 -12.02
N GLY A 205 3.11 2.57 -11.21
CA GLY A 205 2.75 2.94 -9.86
C GLY A 205 1.26 2.78 -9.62
N MET A 206 0.93 2.48 -8.37
CA MET A 206 -0.45 2.34 -7.89
C MET A 206 -0.68 3.33 -6.76
N ILE A 207 -1.72 4.16 -6.84
CA ILE A 207 -2.08 5.11 -5.80
C ILE A 207 -3.41 4.72 -5.18
N PHE A 208 -3.42 4.63 -3.87
CA PHE A 208 -4.55 4.29 -3.03
C PHE A 208 -4.95 5.53 -2.23
N SER A 209 -6.22 5.89 -2.31
CA SER A 209 -6.81 6.81 -1.34
C SER A 209 -6.85 6.20 0.07
N ARG A 210 -6.82 7.05 1.10
CA ARG A 210 -7.06 6.63 2.49
C ARG A 210 -8.38 5.84 2.62
N GLY A 211 -9.44 6.31 1.98
CA GLY A 211 -10.76 5.65 1.98
C GLY A 211 -10.73 4.23 1.41
N LEU A 212 -9.89 3.97 0.41
CA LEU A 212 -9.69 2.63 -0.16
C LEU A 212 -8.95 1.72 0.81
N LEU A 213 -7.82 2.16 1.37
CA LEU A 213 -7.02 1.34 2.28
C LEU A 213 -7.77 1.01 3.58
N LEU A 214 -8.59 1.94 4.09
CA LEU A 214 -9.49 1.70 5.23
C LEU A 214 -10.44 0.52 5.02
N GLN A 215 -10.95 0.34 3.80
CA GLN A 215 -11.83 -0.79 3.48
C GLN A 215 -11.03 -2.05 3.16
N LEU A 216 -9.94 -1.92 2.41
CA LEU A 216 -9.15 -3.07 1.95
C LEU A 216 -8.44 -3.79 3.10
N ARG A 217 -8.05 -3.08 4.17
CA ARG A 217 -7.24 -3.63 5.27
C ARG A 217 -7.81 -4.91 5.88
N ALA A 218 -9.14 -4.97 6.07
CA ALA A 218 -9.81 -6.11 6.68
C ALA A 218 -9.67 -7.40 5.85
N HIS A 219 -9.36 -7.25 4.55
CA HIS A 219 -9.29 -8.34 3.58
C HIS A 219 -7.85 -8.69 3.17
N MET A 220 -6.87 -7.82 3.44
CA MET A 220 -5.47 -8.04 3.05
C MET A 220 -4.91 -9.39 3.50
N SER A 221 -5.16 -9.80 4.75
CA SER A 221 -4.68 -11.12 5.24
C SER A 221 -5.26 -12.28 4.43
N HIS A 222 -6.55 -12.18 4.04
CA HIS A 222 -7.20 -13.19 3.23
C HIS A 222 -6.60 -13.20 1.81
N CYS A 223 -6.46 -12.04 1.18
CA CYS A 223 -5.87 -11.92 -0.16
C CYS A 223 -4.43 -12.47 -0.22
N ILE A 224 -3.60 -12.18 0.79
CA ILE A 224 -2.22 -12.70 0.87
C ILE A 224 -2.20 -14.24 0.90
N GLN A 225 -3.16 -14.86 1.58
CA GLN A 225 -3.23 -16.32 1.74
C GLN A 225 -3.88 -17.04 0.54
N HIS A 226 -4.62 -16.31 -0.30
CA HIS A 226 -5.43 -16.87 -1.38
C HIS A 226 -5.08 -16.20 -2.73
N MET A 227 -3.79 -16.03 -2.98
CA MET A 227 -3.31 -15.57 -4.29
C MET A 227 -3.52 -16.64 -5.35
N PHE A 228 -3.76 -16.20 -6.59
CA PHE A 228 -4.08 -17.08 -7.72
C PHE A 228 -3.14 -16.87 -8.92
N SER A 229 -2.72 -15.65 -9.15
CA SER A 229 -1.85 -15.18 -10.22
C SER A 229 -0.43 -14.97 -9.70
N PRO A 230 0.58 -15.22 -10.55
CA PRO A 230 1.95 -14.83 -10.25
C PRO A 230 2.15 -13.29 -10.28
N HIS A 231 1.21 -12.51 -10.82
CA HIS A 231 1.41 -11.07 -11.02
C HIS A 231 0.92 -10.25 -9.81
N GLU A 232 1.80 -9.46 -9.17
CA GLU A 232 1.42 -8.74 -7.95
C GLU A 232 0.32 -7.71 -8.15
N ASP A 233 0.31 -7.06 -9.30
CA ASP A 233 -0.62 -6.01 -9.66
C ASP A 233 -2.01 -6.57 -9.96
N VAL A 234 -2.07 -7.73 -10.63
CA VAL A 234 -3.28 -8.52 -10.79
C VAL A 234 -3.83 -8.95 -9.43
N GLU A 235 -2.98 -9.41 -8.50
CA GLU A 235 -3.43 -9.80 -7.16
C GLU A 235 -3.99 -8.64 -6.34
N ILE A 236 -3.34 -7.48 -6.37
CA ILE A 236 -3.84 -6.26 -5.72
C ILE A 236 -5.17 -5.85 -6.35
N GLY A 237 -5.22 -5.80 -7.69
CA GLY A 237 -6.44 -5.50 -8.45
C GLY A 237 -7.58 -6.46 -8.08
N ARG A 238 -7.30 -7.76 -8.00
CA ARG A 238 -8.30 -8.78 -7.62
C ARG A 238 -8.79 -8.60 -6.19
N CYS A 239 -7.90 -8.27 -5.25
CA CYS A 239 -8.28 -8.01 -3.87
C CYS A 239 -9.22 -6.79 -3.77
N VAL A 240 -8.89 -5.69 -4.46
CA VAL A 240 -9.75 -4.50 -4.54
C VAL A 240 -11.09 -4.85 -5.21
N TRP A 241 -11.05 -5.52 -6.35
CA TRP A 241 -12.23 -5.93 -7.11
C TRP A 241 -13.17 -6.83 -6.30
N LYS A 242 -12.64 -7.80 -5.55
CA LYS A 242 -13.45 -8.73 -4.76
C LYS A 242 -14.04 -8.09 -3.51
N HIS A 243 -13.31 -7.19 -2.85
CA HIS A 243 -13.66 -6.74 -1.50
C HIS A 243 -14.12 -5.28 -1.38
N VAL A 244 -13.78 -4.41 -2.34
CA VAL A 244 -14.15 -2.99 -2.33
C VAL A 244 -14.97 -2.67 -3.58
N LYS A 245 -16.21 -3.18 -3.63
CA LYS A 245 -17.10 -3.10 -4.80
C LYS A 245 -17.49 -1.68 -5.23
N ASN A 246 -17.40 -0.72 -4.31
CA ASN A 246 -17.64 0.69 -4.56
C ASN A 246 -16.35 1.46 -4.91
N ALA A 247 -15.22 0.78 -5.10
CA ALA A 247 -13.97 1.40 -5.51
C ALA A 247 -14.15 2.09 -6.87
N LYS A 248 -13.72 3.34 -6.93
CA LYS A 248 -13.65 4.11 -8.17
C LYS A 248 -12.26 3.93 -8.76
N ILE A 249 -12.21 3.38 -9.96
CA ILE A 249 -10.98 3.21 -10.74
C ILE A 249 -11.10 4.14 -11.95
N PRO A 250 -10.73 5.41 -11.83
CA PRO A 250 -10.80 6.34 -12.94
C PRO A 250 -9.82 5.89 -14.04
N ILE A 251 -10.37 5.50 -15.18
CA ILE A 251 -9.62 5.26 -16.41
C ILE A 251 -9.48 6.61 -17.10
N ALA A 252 -8.57 7.43 -16.61
CA ALA A 252 -8.25 8.74 -17.17
C ALA A 252 -6.89 8.63 -17.85
N TRP A 253 -6.84 8.81 -19.17
CA TRP A 253 -5.57 8.78 -19.94
C TRP A 253 -4.56 9.78 -19.36
N GLU A 254 -5.03 10.88 -18.76
CA GLU A 254 -4.21 11.87 -18.07
C GLU A 254 -3.44 11.32 -16.87
N THR A 255 -3.90 10.22 -16.25
CA THR A 255 -3.17 9.56 -15.15
C THR A 255 -2.01 8.71 -15.62
N ILE A 256 -1.99 8.32 -16.91
CA ILE A 256 -0.90 7.60 -17.54
C ILE A 256 0.30 8.54 -17.76
N ASP A 257 0.05 9.82 -18.00
CA ASP A 257 1.09 10.83 -18.24
C ASP A 257 1.91 11.21 -16.99
N PHE A 258 1.51 10.80 -15.78
CA PHE A 258 2.32 11.05 -14.57
C PHE A 258 3.46 10.06 -14.42
N PHE A 259 3.32 8.89 -15.04
CA PHE A 259 4.21 7.76 -14.83
C PHE A 259 5.03 7.53 -16.09
N TYR A 260 6.32 7.79 -16.00
CA TYR A 260 7.23 7.53 -17.09
C TYR A 260 7.96 6.23 -16.81
N GLN A 261 7.59 5.20 -17.57
CA GLN A 261 8.31 3.95 -17.69
C GLN A 261 8.53 3.66 -19.16
N GLN A 262 9.78 3.53 -19.59
CA GLN A 262 10.07 3.24 -21.00
C GLN A 262 9.92 1.73 -21.24
N TYR A 263 8.71 1.35 -21.67
CA TYR A 263 8.31 0.00 -22.02
C TYR A 263 8.51 -0.25 -23.52
N ASP A 264 9.36 -1.20 -23.87
CA ASP A 264 9.47 -1.69 -25.25
C ASP A 264 8.25 -2.58 -25.55
N LYS A 265 7.32 -2.07 -26.37
CA LYS A 265 6.09 -2.79 -26.76
C LYS A 265 6.35 -4.06 -27.58
N THR A 266 7.56 -4.23 -28.10
CA THR A 266 7.98 -5.34 -28.95
C THR A 266 8.63 -6.47 -28.14
N THR A 267 9.35 -6.14 -27.07
CA THR A 267 10.06 -7.14 -26.25
C THR A 267 9.47 -7.35 -24.85
N GLY A 268 8.65 -6.40 -24.37
CA GLY A 268 8.17 -6.38 -22.99
C GLY A 268 9.22 -5.94 -21.97
N ASP A 269 10.39 -5.49 -22.42
CA ASP A 269 11.50 -5.10 -21.56
C ASP A 269 11.42 -3.63 -21.11
N VAL A 270 11.89 -3.39 -19.88
CA VAL A 270 12.09 -2.04 -19.33
C VAL A 270 13.44 -1.50 -19.82
N THR A 271 13.43 -0.40 -20.57
CA THR A 271 14.65 0.27 -21.06
C THR A 271 14.85 1.62 -20.38
N ASN A 272 16.08 2.15 -20.41
CA ASN A 272 16.41 3.41 -19.73
C ASN A 272 15.74 4.62 -20.42
N VAL A 273 15.27 5.57 -19.62
CA VAL A 273 14.73 6.86 -20.09
C VAL A 273 15.84 7.73 -20.67
N ASP A 274 15.80 8.02 -21.97
CA ASP A 274 16.63 9.04 -22.61
C ASP A 274 15.90 10.38 -22.54
N LEU A 275 16.40 11.28 -21.69
CA LEU A 275 15.82 12.60 -21.43
C LEU A 275 16.20 13.66 -22.49
N SER A 276 16.71 13.25 -23.66
CA SER A 276 17.15 14.16 -24.71
C SER A 276 16.02 14.74 -25.59
N ASP A 277 14.78 14.27 -25.43
CA ASP A 277 13.61 14.71 -26.22
C ASP A 277 12.53 15.49 -25.42
N THR A 278 12.91 16.11 -24.29
CA THR A 278 12.10 17.14 -23.60
C THR A 278 12.83 18.47 -23.55
#